data_AF-A0A3C1L5I5-F1
#
_entry.id   AF-A0A3C1L5I5-F1
#
_cell.length_a   1.000
_cell.length_b   1.000
_cell.length_c   1.000
_cell.angle_alpha   90.00
_cell.angle_beta   90.00
_cell.angle_gamma   90.00
#
_symmetry.space_group_name_H-M   'P 1'
#
loop_
_entity.id
_entity.type
_entity.pdbx_description
1 polymer ?
#
loop_
_entity_poly.entity_id
_entity_poly.type
_entity_poly.pdbx_seq_one_letter_code
_entity_poly.pdbx_strand_id
1 'polypeptide(L)'
;TIRDMVRAQVRLADHLGVARWHSVVGGSMGGMQVLEWAITFPHRVGSIVPIATCAQATAQQIAWGAIGRRAVRLDPKWRGGDYYDAPDGDGPTEGLSIARMVAQVTFRSDNVFTDRFGRELADGATLGEGLDLWQRFEVERYLEYHGDKLAYRFDTNSYLIIGKAMDLHDVA
;
A
#
# COMPACT_ATOMS: atom_id res chain seq x y z
N THR A 1 4.04 -5.96 -13.56
CA THR A 1 2.56 -5.81 -13.60
C THR A 1 1.91 -6.88 -12.74
N ILE A 2 0.60 -6.79 -12.45
CA ILE A 2 -0.13 -7.86 -11.74
C ILE A 2 -0.04 -9.20 -12.50
N ARG A 3 -0.14 -9.15 -13.84
CA ARG A 3 0.03 -10.34 -14.71
C ARG A 3 1.41 -10.98 -14.58
N ASP A 4 2.47 -10.21 -14.38
CA ASP A 4 3.82 -10.74 -14.12
C ASP A 4 3.89 -11.49 -12.78
N MET A 5 3.27 -10.95 -11.74
CA MET A 5 3.20 -11.61 -10.42
C MET A 5 2.48 -12.96 -10.53
N VAL A 6 1.36 -13.02 -11.26
CA VAL A 6 0.64 -14.27 -11.51
C VAL A 6 1.47 -15.25 -12.33
N ARG A 7 2.19 -14.80 -13.38
CA ARG A 7 3.11 -15.66 -14.13
C ARG A 7 4.21 -16.26 -13.26
N ALA A 8 4.75 -15.50 -12.32
CA ALA A 8 5.73 -16.02 -11.37
C ALA A 8 5.12 -17.10 -10.46
N GLN A 9 3.88 -16.91 -9.99
CA GLN A 9 3.14 -17.91 -9.21
C GLN A 9 2.83 -19.17 -10.01
N VAL A 10 2.51 -19.05 -11.30
CA VAL A 10 2.32 -20.22 -12.19
C VAL A 10 3.60 -21.04 -12.29
N ARG A 11 4.76 -20.40 -12.49
CA ARG A 11 6.05 -21.11 -12.53
C ARG A 11 6.35 -21.83 -11.22
N LEU A 12 5.99 -21.23 -10.09
CA LEU A 12 6.09 -21.89 -8.78
C LEU A 12 5.14 -23.10 -8.70
N ALA A 13 3.88 -22.95 -9.14
CA ALA A 13 2.93 -24.05 -9.16
C ALA A 13 3.41 -25.22 -10.03
N ASP A 14 4.02 -24.93 -11.19
CA ASP A 14 4.63 -25.94 -12.06
C ASP A 14 5.77 -26.68 -11.35
N HIS A 15 6.66 -25.94 -10.68
CA HIS A 15 7.76 -26.52 -9.92
C HIS A 15 7.27 -27.43 -8.78
N LEU A 16 6.15 -27.08 -8.15
CA LEU A 16 5.52 -27.87 -7.09
C LEU A 16 4.63 -29.02 -7.62
N GLY A 17 4.51 -29.19 -8.94
CA GLY A 17 3.66 -30.23 -9.55
C GLY A 17 2.16 -29.96 -9.44
N VAL A 18 1.75 -28.71 -9.19
CA VAL A 18 0.34 -28.32 -9.05
C VAL A 18 -0.23 -27.94 -10.41
N ALA A 19 -0.89 -28.90 -11.06
CA ALA A 19 -1.52 -28.69 -12.36
C ALA A 19 -2.76 -27.77 -12.29
N ARG A 20 -3.56 -27.84 -11.23
CA ARG A 20 -4.78 -27.03 -11.09
C ARG A 20 -5.09 -26.71 -9.64
N TRP A 21 -5.33 -25.44 -9.33
CA TRP A 21 -5.84 -25.02 -8.03
C TRP A 21 -7.34 -25.26 -7.94
N HIS A 22 -7.82 -25.76 -6.79
CA HIS A 22 -9.27 -25.88 -6.56
C HIS A 22 -9.94 -24.49 -6.51
N SER A 23 -9.35 -23.58 -5.74
CA SER A 23 -9.80 -22.18 -5.62
C SER A 23 -8.61 -21.24 -5.54
N VAL A 24 -8.74 -20.05 -6.10
CA VAL A 24 -7.80 -18.94 -5.90
C VAL A 24 -8.54 -17.78 -5.22
N VAL A 25 -8.03 -17.33 -4.09
CA VAL A 25 -8.70 -16.38 -3.18
C VAL A 25 -7.75 -15.22 -2.88
N GLY A 26 -8.27 -13.99 -2.89
CA GLY A 26 -7.42 -12.82 -2.67
C GLY A 26 -8.22 -11.53 -2.46
N GLY A 27 -7.76 -10.74 -1.49
CA GLY A 27 -8.32 -9.42 -1.18
C GLY A 27 -7.48 -8.27 -1.72
N SER A 28 -8.09 -7.13 -2.06
CA SER A 28 -7.41 -5.92 -2.54
C SER A 28 -6.50 -6.24 -3.75
N MET A 29 -5.21 -5.89 -3.73
CA MET A 29 -4.25 -6.30 -4.78
C MET A 29 -4.27 -7.82 -5.03
N GLY A 30 -4.47 -8.65 -4.00
CA GLY A 30 -4.61 -10.08 -4.17
C GLY A 30 -5.82 -10.46 -5.04
N GLY A 31 -6.90 -9.69 -4.96
CA GLY A 31 -8.06 -9.86 -5.83
C GLY A 31 -7.76 -9.52 -7.29
N MET A 32 -6.90 -8.52 -7.56
CA MET A 32 -6.40 -8.24 -8.92
C MET A 32 -5.66 -9.45 -9.49
N GLN A 33 -4.84 -10.11 -8.66
CA GLN A 33 -4.13 -11.34 -9.04
C GLN A 33 -5.09 -12.51 -9.26
N VAL A 34 -6.14 -12.65 -8.46
CA VAL A 34 -7.20 -13.66 -8.65
C VAL A 34 -7.88 -13.51 -10.02
N LEU A 35 -8.19 -12.28 -10.41
CA LEU A 35 -8.79 -11.99 -11.72
C LEU A 35 -7.82 -12.36 -12.86
N GLU A 36 -6.54 -11.98 -12.74
CA GLU A 36 -5.51 -12.33 -13.73
C GLU A 36 -5.27 -13.85 -13.82
N TRP A 37 -5.37 -14.59 -12.71
CA TRP A 37 -5.36 -16.06 -12.71
C TRP A 37 -6.50 -16.64 -13.55
N ALA A 38 -7.74 -16.18 -13.31
CA ALA A 38 -8.92 -16.66 -14.02
C ALA A 38 -8.88 -16.35 -15.52
N ILE A 39 -8.39 -15.16 -15.88
CA ILE A 39 -8.38 -14.68 -17.27
C ILE A 39 -7.21 -15.27 -18.05
N THR A 40 -6.00 -15.25 -17.48
CA THR A 40 -4.80 -15.68 -18.21
C THR A 40 -4.62 -17.19 -18.18
N PHE A 41 -5.08 -17.87 -17.12
CA PHE A 41 -4.89 -19.30 -16.91
C PHE A 41 -6.19 -20.03 -16.50
N PRO A 42 -7.30 -19.91 -17.28
CA PRO A 42 -8.62 -20.41 -16.88
C PRO A 42 -8.66 -21.92 -16.60
N HIS A 43 -7.83 -22.72 -17.28
CA HIS A 43 -7.75 -24.17 -17.07
C HIS A 43 -7.00 -24.57 -15.80
N ARG A 44 -6.24 -23.64 -15.19
CA ARG A 44 -5.41 -23.88 -14.00
C ARG A 44 -6.16 -23.58 -12.70
N VAL A 45 -7.42 -23.15 -12.75
CA VAL A 45 -8.22 -22.79 -11.57
C VAL A 45 -9.62 -23.43 -11.64
N GLY A 46 -10.14 -23.90 -10.50
CA GLY A 46 -11.49 -24.44 -10.37
C GLY A 46 -12.55 -23.37 -10.10
N SER A 47 -12.26 -22.48 -9.16
CA SER A 47 -13.13 -21.38 -8.72
C SER A 47 -12.30 -20.19 -8.25
N ILE A 48 -12.91 -19.01 -8.22
CA ILE A 48 -12.25 -17.78 -7.77
C ILE A 48 -13.07 -17.05 -6.70
N VAL A 49 -12.35 -16.38 -5.79
CA VAL A 49 -12.94 -15.50 -4.77
C VAL A 49 -12.14 -14.19 -4.70
N PRO A 50 -12.41 -13.23 -5.61
CA PRO A 50 -11.85 -11.88 -5.54
C PRO A 50 -12.62 -11.03 -4.53
N ILE A 51 -11.92 -10.38 -3.59
CA ILE A 51 -12.55 -9.63 -2.48
C ILE A 51 -12.02 -8.19 -2.48
N ALA A 52 -12.92 -7.19 -2.36
CA ALA A 52 -12.55 -5.77 -2.23
C ALA A 52 -11.47 -5.31 -3.23
N THR A 53 -11.65 -5.69 -4.50
CA THR A 53 -10.73 -5.43 -5.61
C THR A 53 -11.48 -4.76 -6.77
N CYS A 54 -10.76 -4.42 -7.84
CA CYS A 54 -11.32 -3.90 -9.08
C CYS A 54 -10.80 -4.72 -10.29
N ALA A 55 -11.49 -4.59 -11.43
CA ALA A 55 -11.05 -5.10 -12.73
C ALA A 55 -10.06 -4.15 -13.44
N GLN A 56 -10.13 -2.86 -13.14
CA GLN A 56 -9.20 -1.85 -13.62
C GLN A 56 -8.94 -0.85 -12.49
N ALA A 57 -7.70 -0.39 -12.35
CA ALA A 57 -7.38 0.66 -11.39
C ALA A 57 -8.12 1.95 -11.74
N THR A 58 -8.87 2.51 -10.79
CA THR A 58 -9.61 3.76 -11.01
C THR A 58 -8.69 4.96 -10.96
N ALA A 59 -9.12 6.08 -11.56
CA ALA A 59 -8.40 7.35 -11.48
C ALA A 59 -8.11 7.78 -10.04
N GLN A 60 -9.05 7.54 -9.12
CA GLN A 60 -8.88 7.86 -7.70
C GLN A 60 -7.82 6.97 -7.03
N GLN A 61 -7.80 5.66 -7.29
CA GLN A 61 -6.76 4.77 -6.79
C GLN A 61 -5.37 5.20 -7.28
N ILE A 62 -5.26 5.53 -8.57
CA ILE A 62 -4.02 6.01 -9.19
C ILE A 62 -3.57 7.34 -8.57
N ALA A 63 -4.51 8.26 -8.30
CA ALA A 63 -4.21 9.54 -7.66
C ALA A 63 -3.61 9.36 -6.26
N TRP A 64 -4.19 8.50 -5.42
CA TRP A 64 -3.65 8.19 -4.09
C TRP A 64 -2.25 7.57 -4.17
N GLY A 65 -2.06 6.61 -5.08
CA GLY A 65 -0.74 6.02 -5.33
C GLY A 65 0.29 7.05 -5.78
N ALA A 66 -0.11 8.02 -6.64
CA ALA A 66 0.77 9.06 -7.13
C ALA A 66 1.26 10.01 -6.04
N ILE A 67 0.41 10.37 -5.07
CA ILE A 67 0.81 11.20 -3.92
C ILE A 67 1.87 10.48 -3.09
N GLY A 68 1.64 9.20 -2.75
CA GLY A 68 2.60 8.42 -1.97
C GLY A 68 3.95 8.23 -2.68
N ARG A 69 3.93 7.93 -3.98
CA ARG A 69 5.17 7.83 -4.78
C ARG A 69 5.92 9.16 -4.87
N ARG A 70 5.19 10.28 -4.93
CA ARG A 70 5.80 11.62 -4.93
C ARG A 70 6.48 11.92 -3.60
N ALA A 71 5.87 11.54 -2.47
CA ALA A 71 6.47 11.70 -1.14
C ALA A 71 7.82 10.96 -1.05
N VAL A 72 7.85 9.68 -1.46
CA VAL A 72 9.10 8.90 -1.53
C VAL A 72 10.14 9.54 -2.45
N ARG A 73 9.74 10.01 -3.63
CA ARG A 73 10.67 10.62 -4.59
C ARG A 73 11.31 11.92 -4.07
N LEU A 74 10.61 12.64 -3.19
CA LEU A 74 11.11 13.87 -2.57
C LEU A 74 12.03 13.61 -1.38
N ASP A 75 12.04 12.38 -0.85
CA ASP A 75 12.94 12.01 0.23
C ASP A 75 14.39 11.93 -0.29
N PRO A 76 15.31 12.80 0.18
CA PRO A 76 16.70 12.81 -0.28
C PRO A 76 17.43 11.50 0.04
N LYS A 77 16.97 10.76 1.06
CA LYS A 77 17.54 9.46 1.42
C LYS A 77 17.12 8.34 0.46
N TRP A 78 16.16 8.58 -0.44
CA TRP A 78 15.77 7.59 -1.44
C TRP A 78 16.85 7.41 -2.51
N ARG A 79 17.67 8.44 -2.78
CA ARG A 79 18.85 8.35 -3.66
C ARG A 79 18.57 7.69 -5.01
N GLY A 80 17.42 8.00 -5.61
CA GLY A 80 17.01 7.43 -6.90
C GLY A 80 16.68 5.94 -6.87
N GLY A 81 16.59 5.32 -5.70
CA GLY A 81 16.42 3.88 -5.51
C GLY A 81 17.66 3.18 -4.94
N ASP A 82 18.83 3.83 -4.97
CA ASP A 82 20.12 3.23 -4.59
C ASP A 82 20.51 3.58 -3.15
N TYR A 83 19.65 3.22 -2.19
CA TYR A 83 19.85 3.50 -0.76
C TYR A 83 20.31 2.29 0.07
N TYR A 84 20.51 1.11 -0.55
CA TYR A 84 20.81 -0.12 0.18
C TYR A 84 22.20 -0.16 0.81
N ASP A 85 23.16 0.61 0.30
CA ASP A 85 24.50 0.74 0.89
C ASP A 85 24.55 1.82 2.00
N ALA A 86 23.42 2.46 2.30
CA ALA A 86 23.34 3.42 3.39
C ALA A 86 23.50 2.73 4.76
N PRO A 87 24.02 3.44 5.78
CA PRO A 87 23.97 2.95 7.15
C PRO A 87 22.54 2.64 7.59
N ASP A 88 22.39 1.71 8.54
CA ASP A 88 21.10 1.38 9.14
C ASP A 88 20.39 2.64 9.66
N GLY A 89 19.12 2.78 9.32
CA GLY A 89 18.32 3.97 9.67
C GLY A 89 18.50 5.18 8.75
N ASP A 90 19.36 5.09 7.73
CA ASP A 90 19.59 6.17 6.75
C ASP A 90 18.90 5.96 5.39
N GLY A 91 17.84 5.15 5.39
CA GLY A 91 16.95 4.97 4.24
C GLY A 91 15.83 6.03 4.15
N PRO A 92 15.03 6.00 3.08
CA PRO A 92 13.91 6.93 2.84
C PRO A 92 12.67 6.61 3.70
N THR A 93 12.85 6.59 5.01
CA THR A 93 11.80 6.22 5.96
C THR A 93 10.70 7.27 6.02
N GLU A 94 11.05 8.55 5.89
CA GLU A 94 10.10 9.67 5.98
C GLU A 94 9.15 9.67 4.79
N GLY A 95 9.69 9.57 3.57
CA GLY A 95 8.89 9.49 2.36
C GLY A 95 7.96 8.28 2.35
N LEU A 96 8.42 7.13 2.85
CA LEU A 96 7.60 5.93 2.99
C LEU A 96 6.54 6.07 4.10
N SER A 97 6.86 6.72 5.21
CA SER A 97 5.94 7.00 6.31
C SER A 97 4.77 7.86 5.81
N ILE A 98 5.04 8.96 5.11
CA ILE A 98 4.01 9.82 4.50
C ILE A 98 3.17 9.05 3.48
N ALA A 99 3.80 8.25 2.62
CA ALA A 99 3.08 7.42 1.64
C ALA A 99 2.12 6.45 2.34
N ARG A 100 2.52 5.90 3.49
CA ARG A 100 1.68 5.04 4.31
C ARG A 100 0.56 5.81 5.02
N MET A 101 0.80 7.03 5.51
CA MET A 101 -0.24 7.86 6.11
C MET A 101 -1.39 8.10 5.13
N VAL A 102 -1.07 8.45 3.87
CA VAL A 102 -2.06 8.61 2.80
C VAL A 102 -2.85 7.32 2.57
N ALA A 103 -2.15 6.19 2.43
CA ALA A 103 -2.80 4.89 2.26
C ALA A 103 -3.72 4.55 3.46
N GLN A 104 -3.29 4.85 4.69
CA GLN A 104 -4.03 4.57 5.91
C GLN A 104 -5.37 5.30 5.96
N VAL A 105 -5.45 6.54 5.46
CA VAL A 105 -6.69 7.30 5.33
C VAL A 105 -7.66 6.58 4.38
N THR A 106 -7.17 6.07 3.25
CA THR A 106 -8.01 5.41 2.22
C THR A 106 -8.53 4.03 2.63
N PHE A 107 -7.98 3.40 3.67
CA PHE A 107 -8.37 2.08 4.14
C PHE A 107 -9.43 2.10 5.26
N ARG A 108 -9.99 3.27 5.55
CA ARG A 108 -10.99 3.47 6.60
C ARG A 108 -12.23 4.11 6.01
N SER A 109 -13.37 3.77 6.60
CA SER A 109 -14.62 4.44 6.28
C SER A 109 -14.61 5.86 6.87
N ASP A 110 -15.28 6.78 6.20
CA ASP A 110 -15.24 8.22 6.47
C ASP A 110 -15.43 8.59 7.95
N ASN A 111 -16.38 7.96 8.64
CA ASN A 111 -16.72 8.31 10.02
C ASN A 111 -15.74 7.76 11.06
N VAL A 112 -14.92 6.76 10.74
CA VAL A 112 -14.07 6.07 11.73
C VAL A 112 -13.08 7.02 12.40
N PHE A 113 -12.55 8.00 11.65
CA PHE A 113 -11.64 8.98 12.23
C PHE A 113 -12.36 9.94 13.17
N THR A 114 -13.54 10.42 12.77
CA THR A 114 -14.38 11.30 13.59
C THR A 114 -14.80 10.60 14.88
N ASP A 115 -15.33 9.38 14.78
CA ASP A 115 -15.85 8.63 15.92
C ASP A 115 -14.75 8.24 16.91
N ARG A 116 -13.54 7.98 16.41
CA ARG A 116 -12.42 7.50 17.24
C ARG A 116 -11.57 8.62 17.84
N PHE A 117 -11.35 9.71 17.10
CA PHE A 117 -10.38 10.74 17.48
C PHE A 117 -10.99 12.13 17.60
N GLY A 118 -12.09 12.41 16.87
CA GLY A 118 -12.74 13.72 16.85
C GLY A 118 -11.75 14.85 16.61
N ARG A 119 -11.65 15.76 17.59
CA ARG A 119 -10.72 16.90 17.61
C ARG A 119 -9.81 16.88 18.84
N GLU A 120 -9.54 15.70 19.39
CA GLU A 120 -8.70 15.56 20.58
C GLU A 120 -7.25 15.94 20.26
N LEU A 121 -6.67 16.80 21.10
CA LEU A 121 -5.25 17.15 21.04
C LEU A 121 -4.40 16.04 21.64
N ALA A 122 -3.21 15.85 21.07
CA ALA A 122 -2.24 14.90 21.57
C ALA A 122 -1.46 15.46 22.78
N ASP A 123 -0.81 14.55 23.51
CA ASP A 123 0.25 14.84 24.50
C ASP A 123 -0.17 15.81 25.63
N GLY A 124 -1.47 15.86 25.96
CA GLY A 124 -2.02 16.68 27.05
C GLY A 124 -2.06 18.18 26.74
N ALA A 125 -1.86 18.57 25.47
CA ALA A 125 -1.86 19.96 25.07
C ALA A 125 -3.27 20.59 25.16
N THR A 126 -3.32 21.88 25.48
CA THR A 126 -4.56 22.66 25.60
C THR A 126 -4.66 23.68 24.47
N LEU A 127 -5.86 23.85 23.91
CA LEU A 127 -6.13 24.93 22.97
C LEU A 127 -6.15 26.26 23.75
N GLY A 128 -5.23 27.18 23.45
CA GLY A 128 -5.23 28.52 24.05
C GLY A 128 -3.87 29.06 24.50
N GLU A 129 -2.82 28.23 24.54
CA GLU A 129 -1.46 28.66 24.93
C GLU A 129 -0.66 29.31 23.77
N GLY A 130 -1.28 29.48 22.60
CA GLY A 130 -0.69 30.06 21.40
C GLY A 130 -1.05 29.27 20.15
N LEU A 131 -0.79 29.85 18.97
CA LEU A 131 -0.84 29.11 17.71
C LEU A 131 0.51 28.42 17.50
N ASP A 132 0.53 27.09 17.64
CA ASP A 132 1.67 26.25 17.24
C ASP A 132 1.25 25.37 16.06
N LEU A 133 1.93 25.54 14.92
CA LEU A 133 1.68 24.79 13.70
C LEU A 133 2.00 23.29 13.84
N TRP A 134 2.77 22.92 14.87
CA TRP A 134 3.18 21.55 15.13
C TRP A 134 2.46 20.93 16.35
N GLN A 135 1.48 21.63 16.92
CA GLN A 135 0.57 21.04 17.89
C GLN A 135 -0.30 19.99 17.19
N ARG A 136 -0.16 18.74 17.62
CA ARG A 136 -0.80 17.59 16.95
C ARG A 136 -2.15 17.25 17.54
N PHE A 137 -3.05 16.78 16.68
CA PHE A 137 -4.23 16.02 17.07
C PHE A 137 -3.90 14.52 17.23
N GLU A 138 -4.70 13.80 18.01
CA GLU A 138 -4.52 12.34 18.20
C GLU A 138 -4.61 11.56 16.87
N VAL A 139 -5.39 12.05 15.89
CA VAL A 139 -5.45 11.45 14.55
C VAL A 139 -4.12 11.57 13.80
N GLU A 140 -3.37 12.67 13.97
CA GLU A 140 -2.05 12.85 13.35
C GLU A 140 -1.06 11.89 13.98
N ARG A 141 -1.01 11.82 15.32
CA ARG A 141 -0.17 10.86 16.05
C ARG A 141 -0.46 9.41 15.66
N TYR A 142 -1.73 9.08 15.44
CA TYR A 142 -2.14 7.76 14.95
C TYR A 142 -1.58 7.46 13.55
N LEU A 143 -1.66 8.41 12.61
CA LEU A 143 -1.16 8.25 11.25
C LEU A 143 0.36 8.13 11.24
N GLU A 144 1.07 9.00 11.96
CA GLU A 144 2.54 8.97 12.12
C GLU A 144 3.00 7.61 12.66
N TYR A 145 2.41 7.15 13.77
CA TYR A 145 2.75 5.84 14.34
C TYR A 145 2.62 4.69 13.33
N HIS A 146 1.56 4.70 12.52
CA HIS A 146 1.35 3.66 11.51
C HIS A 146 2.25 3.82 10.28
N GLY A 147 2.64 5.05 9.95
CA GLY A 147 3.62 5.36 8.91
C GLY A 147 4.99 4.79 9.28
N ASP A 148 5.50 5.19 10.44
CA ASP A 148 6.83 4.79 10.92
C ASP A 148 6.91 3.27 11.10
N LYS A 149 5.87 2.68 11.70
CA LYS A 149 5.79 1.23 11.87
C LYS A 149 5.85 0.47 10.54
N LEU A 150 5.36 1.03 9.43
CA LEU A 150 5.55 0.41 8.11
C LEU A 150 6.99 0.61 7.65
N ALA A 151 7.54 1.82 7.76
CA ALA A 151 8.86 2.15 7.27
C ALA A 151 9.97 1.24 7.85
N TYR A 152 9.82 0.78 9.09
CA TYR A 152 10.75 -0.16 9.71
C TYR A 152 10.69 -1.60 9.20
N ARG A 153 9.59 -2.00 8.53
CA ARG A 153 9.34 -3.42 8.19
C ARG A 153 9.03 -3.65 6.71
N PHE A 154 9.10 -2.61 5.89
CA PHE A 154 8.78 -2.70 4.47
C PHE A 154 9.77 -1.88 3.65
N ASP A 155 10.23 -2.45 2.55
CA ASP A 155 11.19 -1.82 1.66
C ASP A 155 10.51 -0.78 0.75
N THR A 156 11.13 0.39 0.64
CA THR A 156 10.58 1.53 -0.12
C THR A 156 10.50 1.25 -1.62
N ASN A 157 11.51 0.65 -2.24
CA ASN A 157 11.47 0.30 -3.67
C ASN A 157 10.38 -0.75 -3.95
N SER A 158 10.24 -1.74 -3.06
CA SER A 158 9.19 -2.74 -3.12
C SER A 158 7.81 -2.08 -3.06
N TYR A 159 7.62 -1.09 -2.17
CA TYR A 159 6.37 -0.32 -2.08
C TYR A 159 6.05 0.40 -3.39
N LEU A 160 7.04 1.06 -4.00
CA LEU A 160 6.88 1.75 -5.28
C LEU A 160 6.52 0.78 -6.42
N ILE A 161 7.23 -0.34 -6.54
CA ILE A 161 7.04 -1.32 -7.60
C ILE A 161 5.67 -1.99 -7.48
N ILE A 162 5.31 -2.43 -6.27
CA ILE A 162 4.02 -3.07 -6.00
C ILE A 162 2.87 -2.07 -6.24
N GLY A 163 2.97 -0.86 -5.71
CA GLY A 163 1.97 0.18 -5.92
C GLY A 163 1.82 0.54 -7.41
N LYS A 164 2.92 0.63 -8.16
CA LYS A 164 2.86 0.88 -9.60
C LYS A 164 2.26 -0.30 -10.38
N ALA A 165 2.48 -1.54 -9.93
CA ALA A 165 1.84 -2.70 -10.53
C ALA A 165 0.32 -2.66 -10.36
N MET A 166 -0.19 -2.20 -9.20
CA MET A 166 -1.62 -1.99 -8.97
C MET A 166 -2.19 -0.92 -9.90
N ASP A 167 -1.52 0.22 -10.06
CA ASP A 167 -1.96 1.30 -10.97
C ASP A 167 -2.06 0.86 -12.44
N LEU A 168 -1.24 -0.12 -12.83
CA LEU A 168 -1.20 -0.68 -14.18
C LEU A 168 -2.18 -1.86 -14.36
N HIS A 169 -2.96 -2.20 -13.34
CA HIS A 169 -3.93 -3.28 -13.44
C HIS A 169 -5.10 -2.88 -14.33
N ASP A 170 -5.32 -3.68 -15.37
CA ASP A 170 -6.43 -3.54 -16.28
C ASP A 170 -6.76 -4.90 -16.93
N VAL A 171 -7.96 -5.40 -16.66
CA VAL A 171 -8.52 -6.60 -17.27
C VAL A 171 -9.90 -6.36 -17.90
N ALA A 172 -10.30 -5.09 -18.04
CA ALA A 172 -11.59 -4.69 -18.60
C ALA A 172 -11.61 -4.70 -20.13
#